data_AF-A0A3A9ED23-F1
#
_entry.id   AF-A0A3A9ED23-F1
#
_cell.length_a   1.000
_cell.length_b   1.000
_cell.length_c   1.000
_cell.angle_alpha   90.00
_cell.angle_beta   90.00
_cell.angle_gamma   90.00
#
_symmetry.space_group_name_H-M   'P 1'
#
loop_
_entity.id
_entity.type
_entity.pdbx_description
1 polymer ?
#
loop_
_entity_poly.entity_id
_entity_poly.type
_entity_poly.pdbx_seq_one_letter_code
_entity_poly.pdbx_strand_id
1 'polypeptide(L)' 'MDSVSGLEEGAKSIFKDVAVQRCIVHLSRNSVKNIPSKGYKAFTAQLGKEYDAVSLKAAEIDNDEAEELPFN' A
#
# COMPACT_ATOMS: atom_id res chain seq x y z
N MET A 1 6.50 9.70 -3.80
CA MET A 1 5.64 10.18 -4.90
C MET A 1 4.99 8.94 -5.49
N ASP A 2 3.69 8.76 -5.33
CA ASP A 2 3.00 7.60 -5.92
C ASP A 2 2.74 7.86 -7.40
N SER A 3 2.98 6.84 -8.23
CA SER A 3 2.59 6.81 -9.65
C SER A 3 3.16 7.92 -10.55
N VAL A 4 4.39 8.36 -10.29
CA VAL A 4 5.11 9.28 -11.21
C VAL A 4 5.56 8.49 -12.43
N SER A 5 5.06 8.88 -13.61
CA SER A 5 5.46 8.28 -14.88
C SER A 5 6.96 8.45 -15.12
N GLY A 6 7.62 7.39 -15.58
CA GLY A 6 9.05 7.38 -15.90
C GLY A 6 10.00 7.40 -14.70
N LEU A 7 9.51 7.42 -13.46
CA LEU A 7 10.37 7.46 -12.26
C LEU A 7 11.24 6.21 -12.14
N GLU A 8 10.64 5.03 -12.33
CA GLU A 8 11.36 3.76 -12.21
C GLU A 8 12.41 3.60 -13.31
N GLU A 9 12.04 3.93 -14.56
CA GLU A 9 12.94 3.92 -15.71
C GLU A 9 14.10 4.91 -15.52
N GLY A 10 13.80 6.14 -15.10
CA GLY A 10 14.80 7.17 -14.82
C GLY A 10 15.75 6.76 -13.69
N ALA A 11 15.24 6.18 -12.60
CA ALA A 11 16.06 5.71 -11.49
C ALA A 11 17.01 4.59 -11.92
N LYS A 12 16.51 3.59 -12.66
CA LYS A 12 17.31 2.45 -13.17
C LYS A 12 18.34 2.87 -14.21
N SER A 13 18.10 3.96 -14.95
CA SER A 13 19.06 4.49 -15.94
C SER A 13 20.35 5.03 -15.30
N ILE A 14 20.26 5.52 -14.06
CA ILE A 14 21.39 6.09 -13.30
C ILE A 14 21.96 5.06 -12.32
N PHE A 15 21.07 4.36 -11.59
CA PHE A 15 21.43 3.40 -10.56
C PHE A 15 20.99 1.99 -10.99
N LYS A 16 21.92 1.23 -11.57
CA LYS A 16 21.63 -0.06 -12.22
C LYS A 16 21.02 -1.12 -11.30
N ASP A 17 21.42 -1.11 -10.03
CA ASP A 17 21.00 -2.10 -9.03
C ASP A 17 19.94 -1.56 -8.05
N VAL A 18 19.31 -0.42 -8.36
CA VAL A 18 18.32 0.18 -7.46
C VAL A 18 17.02 -0.62 -7.45
N ALA A 19 16.57 -0.97 -6.25
CA ALA A 19 15.20 -1.43 -6.04
C ALA A 19 14.28 -0.22 -5.92
N VAL A 20 13.33 -0.09 -6.84
CA VAL A 20 12.29 0.95 -6.77
C VAL A 20 11.07 0.36 -6.10
N GLN A 21 10.68 0.93 -4.97
CA GLN A 21 9.48 0.54 -4.22
C GLN A 21 8.52 1.73 -4.15
N ARG A 22 7.21 1.46 -4.26
CA ARG A 22 6.19 2.46 -3.96
C ARG A 22 6.21 2.79 -2.47
N CYS A 23 6.05 4.07 -2.16
CA CYS A 23 6.12 4.53 -0.78
C CYS A 23 4.85 4.13 -0.04
N ILE A 24 4.98 3.24 0.95
CA ILE A 24 3.84 2.73 1.72
C ILE A 24 3.01 3.85 2.37
N VAL A 25 3.64 4.92 2.86
CA VAL A 25 2.93 6.07 3.43
C VAL A 25 2.02 6.76 2.40
N HIS A 26 2.47 6.86 1.14
CA HIS A 26 1.64 7.43 0.08
C HIS A 26 0.50 6.48 -0.28
N LEU A 27 0.77 5.18 -0.39
CA LEU A 27 -0.24 4.15 -0.62
C LEU A 27 -1.33 4.19 0.46
N SER A 28 -0.97 4.07 1.74
CA SER A 28 -1.93 4.07 2.85
C SER A 28 -2.76 5.36 2.86
N ARG A 29 -2.13 6.53 2.70
CA ARG A 29 -2.85 7.81 2.65
C ARG A 29 -3.79 7.89 1.45
N ASN A 30 -3.36 7.42 0.28
CA ASN A 30 -4.17 7.48 -0.94
C ASN A 30 -5.37 6.52 -0.86
N SER A 31 -5.18 5.32 -0.32
CA SER A 31 -6.25 4.33 -0.16
C SER A 31 -7.33 4.81 0.81
N VAL A 32 -6.96 5.45 1.92
CA VAL A 32 -7.92 5.98 2.92
C VAL A 32 -8.87 7.04 2.33
N LYS A 33 -8.48 7.76 1.26
CA LYS A 33 -9.34 8.79 0.62
C LYS A 33 -10.64 8.23 0.08
N ASN A 34 -10.66 6.96 -0.31
CA ASN A 34 -11.83 6.31 -0.91
C ASN A 34 -12.73 5.66 0.14
N ILE A 35 -12.38 5.75 1.42
CA ILE A 35 -13.12 5.11 2.50
C ILE A 35 -14.09 6.12 3.13
N PRO A 36 -15.33 5.73 3.46
CA PRO A 36 -16.19 6.57 4.30
C PRO A 36 -15.54 6.81 5.67
N SER A 37 -15.71 7.99 6.26
CA SER A 37 -15.08 8.33 7.55
C SER A 37 -15.42 7.34 8.68
N LYS A 38 -16.59 6.69 8.62
CA LYS A 38 -17.02 5.62 9.54
C LYS A 38 -16.11 4.38 9.49
N GLY A 39 -15.61 4.05 8.29
CA GLY A 39 -14.75 2.89 8.04
C GLY A 39 -13.27 3.14 8.30
N TYR A 40 -12.83 4.39 8.53
CA TYR A 40 -11.41 4.74 8.68
C TYR A 40 -10.67 3.89 9.69
N LYS A 41 -11.23 3.74 10.90
CA LYS A 41 -10.56 2.99 11.97
C LYS A 41 -10.36 1.52 11.61
N ALA A 42 -11.38 0.88 11.03
CA ALA A 42 -11.31 -0.52 10.64
C ALA A 42 -10.31 -0.71 9.49
N PHE A 43 -10.40 0.15 8.47
CA PHE A 43 -9.53 0.08 7.30
C PHE A 43 -8.06 0.34 7.65
N THR A 44 -7.74 1.37 8.45
CA THR A 44 -6.36 1.65 8.85
C THR A 44 -5.77 0.60 9.79
N ALA A 45 -6.60 -0.04 10.63
CA ALA A 45 -6.15 -1.18 11.43
C ALA A 45 -5.79 -2.39 10.55
N GLN A 46 -6.55 -2.64 9.49
CA GLN A 46 -6.25 -3.73 8.55
C GLN A 46 -5.00 -3.43 7.71
N LEU A 47 -4.85 -2.19 7.20
CA LEU A 47 -3.60 -1.75 6.57
C LEU A 47 -2.39 -1.95 7.50
N GLY A 48 -2.59 -1.77 8.81
CA GLY A 48 -1.62 -2.10 9.86
C GLY A 48 -1.04 -3.49 9.74
N LYS A 49 -1.92 -4.49 9.65
CA LYS A 49 -1.54 -5.90 9.59
C LYS A 49 -0.75 -6.24 8.34
N GLU A 50 -1.19 -5.72 7.18
CA GLU A 50 -0.56 -5.98 5.88
C GLU A 50 0.95 -5.64 5.90
N TYR A 51 1.33 -4.50 6.48
CA TYR A 51 2.74 -4.10 6.51
C TYR A 51 3.52 -4.64 7.71
N ASP A 52 2.84 -5.00 8.79
CA ASP A 52 3.45 -5.68 9.95
C ASP A 52 3.64 -7.19 9.71
N ALA A 53 3.12 -7.71 8.59
CA ALA A 53 3.23 -9.11 8.22
C ALA A 53 4.69 -9.57 8.07
N VAL A 54 5.00 -10.75 8.62
CA VAL A 54 6.36 -11.32 8.63
C VAL A 54 6.82 -11.89 7.29
N SER A 55 5.91 -11.99 6.31
CA SER A 55 6.20 -12.52 4.98
C SER A 55 5.23 -11.97 3.94
N LEU A 56 5.65 -11.97 2.68
CA LEU A 56 4.80 -11.55 1.56
C LEU A 56 3.46 -12.32 1.53
N LYS A 57 3.50 -13.64 1.76
CA LYS A 57 2.28 -14.47 1.77
C LYS A 57 1.31 -14.09 2.88
N ALA A 58 1.83 -13.69 4.05
CA ALA A 58 0.98 -13.23 5.14
C ALA A 58 0.36 -11.87 4.81
N ALA A 59 1.14 -10.95 4.22
CA ALA A 59 0.63 -9.66 3.74
C ALA A 59 -0.46 -9.82 2.67
N GLU A 60 -0.29 -10.75 1.73
CA GLU A 60 -1.29 -11.05 0.69
C GLU A 60 -2.61 -11.54 1.30
N ILE A 61 -2.55 -12.42 2.30
CA ILE A 61 -3.75 -12.89 3.02
C ILE A 61 -4.43 -11.72 3.76
N ASP A 62 -3.67 -10.89 4.47
CA ASP A 62 -4.21 -9.72 5.17
C ASP A 62 -4.83 -8.70 4.19
N ASN A 63 -4.29 -8.57 2.99
CA ASN A 63 -4.82 -7.70 1.94
C ASN A 63 -6.14 -8.24 1.37
N ASP A 64 -6.24 -9.54 1.12
CA ASP A 64 -7.49 -10.17 0.65
C ASP A 64 -8.63 -9.98 1.69
N GLU A 65 -8.31 -10.11 2.99
CA GLU A 65 -9.26 -9.81 4.08
C GLU A 65 -9.68 -8.33 4.11
N ALA A 66 -8.80 -7.41 3.69
CA ALA A 66 -9.11 -5.98 3.65
C ALA A 66 -10.13 -5.62 2.57
N GLU A 67 -10.13 -6.34 1.44
CA GLU A 67 -11.09 -6.14 0.35
C GLU A 67 -12.52 -6.54 0.73
N GLU A 68 -12.65 -7.47 1.67
CA GLU A 68 -13.95 -7.95 2.17
C GLU A 68 -14.56 -7.04 3.26
N LEU A 69 -13.83 -6.03 3.75
CA LEU A 69 -14.34 -5.14 4.79
C LEU A 69 -15.60 -4.40 4.30
N PRO A 70 -16.69 -4.39 5.07
CA PRO A 70 -17.93 -3.74 4.67
C PRO A 70 -17.70 -2.22 4.62
N PHE A 71 -17.50 -1.69 3.42
CA PHE A 71 -17.42 -0.25 3.14
C PHE A 71 -18.83 0.39 3.21
N ASN A 72 -19.41 0.49 4.41
CA ASN A 72 -20.71 1.15 4.65
C ASN A 72 -20.56 2.39 5.56
#